data_AF-A0A0M4D348-F1
#
_entry.id   AF-A0A0M4D348-F1
#
_cell.length_a   1.000
_cell.length_b   1.000
_cell.length_c   1.000
_cell.angle_alpha   90.00
_cell.angle_beta   90.00
_cell.angle_gamma   90.00
#
_symmetry.space_group_name_H-M   'P 1'
#
loop_
_entity.id
_entity.type
_entity.pdbx_description
1 polymer ?
#
loop_
_entity_poly.entity_id
_entity_poly.type
_entity_poly.pdbx_seq_one_letter_code
_entity_poly.pdbx_strand_id
1 'polypeptide(L)' 'MKRVLPALLLLPMLTACEGRIPLYSPRLPASETHQSARLAQDCKGCHDVSAIRRHKSGDDCLKCHKLSQGY' A
#
# COMPACT_ATOMS: atom_id res chain seq x y z
N MET A 1 -1.13 -35.15 -19.33
CA MET A 1 -1.57 -33.77 -19.67
C MET A 1 -2.88 -33.35 -18.97
N LYS A 2 -3.87 -34.24 -18.75
CA LYS A 2 -5.17 -33.92 -18.11
C LYS A 2 -5.14 -33.52 -16.61
N ARG A 3 -4.03 -33.76 -15.89
CA ARG A 3 -3.93 -33.46 -14.44
C ARG A 3 -3.34 -32.09 -14.10
N VAL A 4 -2.81 -31.36 -15.09
CA VAL A 4 -2.16 -30.06 -14.89
C VAL A 4 -3.18 -28.91 -14.88
N LEU A 5 -4.29 -29.08 -15.62
CA LEU A 5 -5.35 -28.08 -15.75
C LEU A 5 -6.06 -27.71 -14.43
N PRO A 6 -6.41 -28.66 -13.53
CA PRO A 6 -7.05 -28.27 -12.26
C PRO A 6 -6.09 -27.54 -11.30
N ALA A 7 -4.78 -27.81 -11.37
CA ALA A 7 -3.79 -27.15 -10.52
C ALA A 7 -3.59 -25.67 -10.91
N LEU A 8 -3.72 -25.34 -12.20
CA LEU A 8 -3.55 -23.97 -12.70
C LEU A 8 -4.73 -23.05 -12.32
N LEU A 9 -5.94 -23.62 -12.18
CA LEU A 9 -7.16 -22.90 -11.80
C LEU A 9 -7.24 -22.55 -10.30
N LEU A 10 -6.48 -23.23 -9.44
CA LEU A 10 -6.44 -23.00 -7.99
C LEU A 10 -5.45 -21.90 -7.57
N LEU A 11 -4.49 -21.54 -8.43
CA LEU A 11 -3.46 -20.55 -8.15
C LEU A 11 -3.99 -19.11 -7.87
N PRO A 12 -4.99 -18.57 -8.59
CA PRO A 12 -5.45 -17.19 -8.37
C PRO A 12 -6.30 -17.00 -7.11
N MET A 13 -6.78 -18.07 -6.47
CA MET A 13 -7.55 -17.98 -5.21
C MET A 13 -6.69 -17.58 -4.01
N LEU A 14 -5.37 -17.81 -4.09
CA LEU A 14 -4.44 -17.49 -3.00
C LEU A 14 -3.96 -16.03 -3.01
N THR A 15 -4.12 -15.32 -4.12
CA THR A 15 -3.69 -13.91 -4.24
C THR A 15 -4.80 -12.91 -3.91
N ALA A 16 -6.03 -13.38 -3.66
CA ALA A 16 -7.19 -12.53 -3.36
C ALA A 16 -7.17 -11.92 -1.93
N CYS A 17 -6.20 -12.30 -1.09
CA CYS A 17 -5.93 -11.61 0.17
C CYS A 17 -5.10 -10.34 -0.07
N GLU A 18 -5.54 -9.43 -0.94
CA GLU A 18 -4.99 -8.08 -0.93
C GLU A 18 -5.36 -7.42 0.40
N GLY A 19 -4.33 -6.97 1.12
CA GLY A 19 -4.50 -6.35 2.43
C GLY A 19 -5.45 -5.17 2.31
N ARG A 20 -6.63 -5.29 2.94
CA ARG A 20 -7.56 -4.17 3.06
C ARG A 20 -6.80 -2.98 3.66
N ILE A 21 -6.94 -1.81 3.05
CA ILE A 21 -6.37 -0.58 3.60
C ILE A 21 -6.89 -0.43 5.03
N PRO A 22 -6.01 -0.31 6.05
CA PRO A 22 -6.46 -0.17 7.43
C PRO A 22 -7.41 1.02 7.54
N LEU A 23 -8.59 0.81 8.14
CA LEU A 23 -9.69 1.79 8.22
C LEU A 23 -9.25 3.16 8.77
N TYR A 24 -8.23 3.17 9.62
CA TYR A 24 -7.72 4.36 10.29
C TYR A 24 -6.42 4.90 9.68
N SER A 25 -6.06 4.47 8.46
CA SER A 25 -4.92 5.07 7.76
C SER A 25 -5.30 6.47 7.31
N PRO A 26 -4.66 7.54 7.81
CA PRO A 26 -4.93 8.90 7.35
C PRO A 26 -4.72 9.01 5.85
N ARG A 27 -5.62 9.74 5.19
CA ARG A 27 -5.52 10.09 3.77
C ARG A 27 -4.59 11.28 3.59
N LEU A 28 -3.81 11.25 2.52
CA LEU A 28 -2.91 12.35 2.17
C LEU A 28 -3.73 13.51 1.58
N PRO A 29 -3.47 14.76 1.95
CA PRO A 29 -4.12 15.90 1.31
C PRO A 29 -3.66 16.01 -0.16
N ALA A 30 -4.53 16.50 -1.04
CA ALA A 30 -4.24 16.66 -2.46
C ALA A 30 -3.38 17.90 -2.77
N SER A 31 -2.34 18.16 -1.98
CA SER A 31 -1.33 19.19 -2.27
C SER A 31 -0.34 18.70 -3.35
N GLU A 32 0.27 19.61 -4.09
CA GLU A 32 1.29 19.30 -5.11
C GLU A 32 2.40 18.37 -4.58
N THR A 33 2.94 18.62 -3.38
CA THR A 33 3.99 17.81 -2.78
C THR A 33 3.57 16.35 -2.54
N HIS A 34 2.37 16.13 -2.02
CA HIS A 34 1.84 14.78 -1.83
C HIS A 34 1.46 14.11 -3.16
N GLN A 35 1.03 14.89 -4.16
CA GLN A 35 0.72 14.39 -5.49
C GLN A 35 1.95 14.01 -6.31
N SER A 36 3.12 14.56 -6.00
CA SER A 36 4.38 14.22 -6.69
C SER A 36 5.14 13.06 -6.04
N ALA A 37 4.84 12.70 -4.78
CA ALA A 37 5.44 11.56 -4.10
C ALA A 37 5.11 10.23 -4.81
N ARG A 38 6.13 9.41 -5.07
CA ARG A 38 6.01 8.10 -5.75
C ARG A 38 6.58 6.96 -4.92
N LEU A 39 7.53 7.26 -4.02
CA LEU A 39 8.28 6.29 -3.25
C LEU A 39 8.21 6.61 -1.76
N ALA A 40 8.42 5.60 -0.91
CA ALA A 40 8.48 5.77 0.54
C ALA A 40 9.59 6.77 0.96
N GLN A 41 10.66 6.88 0.18
CA GLN A 41 11.74 7.83 0.40
C GLN A 41 11.27 9.28 0.32
N ASP A 42 10.35 9.59 -0.60
CA ASP A 42 9.80 10.94 -0.76
C ASP A 42 9.03 11.36 0.50
N CYS A 43 8.34 10.41 1.14
CA CYS A 43 7.63 10.63 2.40
C CYS A 43 8.60 10.83 3.58
N LYS A 44 9.66 10.02 3.62
CA LYS A 44 10.65 10.02 4.72
C LYS A 44 11.56 11.24 4.76
N GLY A 45 11.56 12.07 3.70
CA GLY A 45 12.25 13.37 3.73
C GLY A 45 11.67 14.34 4.76
N CYS A 46 10.36 14.22 5.04
CA CYS A 46 9.66 15.08 6.00
C CYS A 46 9.03 14.30 7.17
N HIS A 47 8.77 13.00 7.00
CA HIS A 47 8.08 12.18 7.99
C HIS A 47 9.01 11.13 8.62
N ASP A 48 9.22 11.24 9.93
CA ASP A 48 9.83 10.18 10.73
C ASP A 48 8.77 9.22 11.26
N VAL A 49 8.92 7.93 10.93
CA VAL A 49 8.02 6.85 11.35
C VAL A 49 8.70 5.86 12.30
N SER A 50 9.94 6.12 12.71
CA SER A 50 10.75 5.20 13.53
C SER A 50 10.11 4.88 14.89
N ALA A 51 9.39 5.85 15.47
CA ALA A 51 8.68 5.71 16.74
C ALA A 51 7.23 5.21 16.60
N ILE A 52 6.70 5.06 15.37
CA ILE A 52 5.30 4.73 15.15
C ILE A 52 5.14 3.21 15.13
N ARG A 53 4.34 2.69 16.07
CA ARG A 53 4.05 1.26 16.18
C ARG A 53 3.45 0.73 14.87
N ARG A 54 3.92 -0.44 14.44
CA ARG A 54 3.53 -1.14 13.19
C ARG A 54 3.99 -0.48 11.88
N HIS A 55 4.81 0.58 11.95
CA HIS A 55 5.56 1.05 10.79
C HIS A 55 6.98 0.48 10.82
N LYS A 56 7.53 0.19 9.64
CA LYS A 56 8.91 -0.21 9.42
C LYS A 56 9.55 0.76 8.44
N SER A 57 10.88 0.89 8.51
CA SER A 57 11.65 1.77 7.64
C SER A 57 11.49 1.47 6.14
N GLY A 58 11.20 0.22 5.79
CA GLY A 58 10.99 -0.24 4.41
C GLY A 58 9.52 -0.30 3.97
N ASP A 59 8.57 0.17 4.78
CA ASP A 59 7.16 0.11 4.39
C ASP A 59 6.88 1.02 3.18
N ASP A 60 6.04 0.52 2.29
CA ASP A 60 5.48 1.31 1.18
C ASP A 60 4.29 2.12 1.71
N CYS A 61 4.55 3.40 2.00
CA CYS A 61 3.58 4.33 2.56
C CYS A 61 2.30 4.41 1.70
N LEU A 62 2.44 4.32 0.38
CA LEU A 62 1.34 4.48 -0.57
C LEU A 62 0.45 3.25 -0.64
N LYS A 63 0.80 2.11 -0.02
CA LYS A 63 -0.12 0.97 0.11
C LYS A 63 -1.35 1.31 0.94
N CYS A 64 -1.15 2.04 2.04
CA CYS A 64 -2.20 2.37 2.99
C CYS A 64 -2.61 3.85 2.91
N HIS A 65 -1.65 4.76 2.75
CA HIS A 65 -1.88 6.21 2.77
C HIS A 65 -2.14 6.73 1.36
N LYS A 66 -3.39 6.63 0.94
CA LYS A 66 -3.82 7.10 -0.38
C LYS A 66 -4.11 8.60 -0.36
N LEU A 67 -3.89 9.26 -1.50
CA LEU A 67 -4.38 10.61 -1.76
C LEU A 67 -5.90 10.67 -1.54
N SER A 68 -6.32 11.71 -0.83
CA SER A 68 -7.71 12.12 -0.79
C SER A 68 -8.03 12.72 -2.16
N GLN A 69 -8.77 12.00 -2.99
CA GLN A 69 -9.42 12.61 -4.13
C GLN A 69 -10.51 13.50 -3.54
N GLY A 70 -10.29 14.81 -3.52
CA GLY A 70 -11.33 15.75 -3.12
C GLY A 70 -12.59 15.47 -3.92
N TYR A 71 -13.73 15.41 -3.23
CA TYR A 71 -15.05 15.50 -3.85
C TYR A 71 -15.31 16.94 -4.28
#